data_AF-A0A2R6IFZ2-F1
#
_entry.id   AF-A0A2R6IFZ2-F1
#
_cell.length_a   1.000
_cell.length_b   1.000
_cell.length_c   1.000
_cell.angle_alpha   90.00
_cell.angle_beta   90.00
_cell.angle_gamma   90.00
#
_symmetry.space_group_name_H-M   'P 1'
#
loop_
_entity.id
_entity.type
_entity.pdbx_description
1 polymer ?
#
loop_
_entity_poly.entity_id
_entity_poly.type
_entity_poly.pdbx_seq_one_letter_code
_entity_poly.pdbx_strand_id
1 'polypeptide(L)'
;MSNETSTDATDLRRNGFVVRKEQAYAALIAGCGVLTILVTVGIVLSLSGRAVAFWTEVPPVEFFTGTNWSPIISQSYGVLPLVSGTLIVTVCSAAIALPVGLAAAIYLSEY
;
A
#
# COMPACT_ATOMS: atom_id res chain seq x y z
N MET A 1 -14.35 31.45 47.24
CA MET A 1 -14.73 30.41 46.25
C MET A 1 -15.11 31.08 44.92
N SER A 2 -14.23 31.92 44.34
CA SER A 2 -14.56 32.71 43.14
C SER A 2 -13.38 33.33 42.38
N ASN A 3 -12.13 32.95 42.67
CA ASN A 3 -10.94 33.58 42.06
C ASN A 3 -10.18 32.67 41.08
N GLU A 4 -10.74 31.51 40.74
CA GLU A 4 -10.11 30.52 39.85
C GLU A 4 -10.65 30.60 38.41
N THR A 5 -11.78 31.27 38.18
CA THR A 5 -12.44 31.40 36.87
C THR A 5 -11.87 32.51 35.98
N SER A 6 -11.04 33.41 36.50
CA SER A 6 -10.51 34.57 35.76
C SER A 6 -9.10 34.39 35.18
N THR A 7 -8.38 33.33 35.59
CA THR A 7 -7.03 33.04 35.08
C THR A 7 -7.04 32.25 33.76
N ASP A 8 -8.12 31.52 33.47
CA ASP A 8 -8.23 30.63 32.30
C ASP A 8 -8.63 31.36 31.00
N ALA A 9 -9.29 32.52 31.11
CA ALA A 9 -9.81 33.26 29.94
C ALA A 9 -8.74 34.06 29.16
N THR A 10 -7.56 34.27 29.76
CA THR A 10 -6.51 35.14 29.18
C THR A 10 -5.44 34.38 28.39
N ASP A 11 -5.44 33.05 28.46
CA ASP A 11 -4.42 32.17 27.84
C ASP A 11 -4.81 31.69 26.43
N LEU A 12 -6.00 32.08 25.94
CA LEU A 12 -6.48 31.76 24.59
C LEU A 12 -5.99 32.77 23.52
N ARG A 13 -4.94 33.55 23.80
CA ARG A 13 -4.31 34.41 22.79
C ARG A 13 -3.39 33.55 21.91
N ARG A 14 -4.00 32.72 21.07
CA ARG A 14 -3.34 31.80 20.11
C ARG A 14 -2.21 32.54 19.39
N ASN A 15 -0.97 32.25 19.81
CA ASN A 15 0.20 32.99 19.40
C ASN A 15 0.35 32.87 17.87
N GLY A 16 0.42 33.99 17.14
CA GLY A 16 0.42 33.98 15.66
C GLY A 16 1.57 33.18 15.03
N PHE A 17 2.66 32.97 15.80
CA PHE A 17 3.77 32.11 15.43
C PHE A 17 3.41 30.61 15.39
N VAL A 18 2.48 30.16 16.23
CA VAL A 18 1.99 28.77 16.25
C VAL A 18 1.09 28.50 15.05
N VAL A 19 0.24 29.46 14.68
CA VAL A 19 -0.65 29.36 13.50
C VAL A 19 0.14 29.25 12.20
N ARG A 20 1.23 30.02 12.05
CA ARG A 20 2.12 29.93 10.88
C ARG A 20 2.83 28.58 10.78
N LYS A 21 3.22 27.98 11.91
CA LYS A 21 3.83 26.65 11.95
C LYS A 21 2.82 25.56 11.58
N GLU A 22 1.60 25.66 12.09
CA GLU A 22 0.50 24.76 11.77
C GLU A 22 0.16 24.77 10.27
N GLN A 23 0.11 25.97 9.67
CA GLN A 23 -0.07 26.12 8.23
C GLN A 23 1.09 25.55 7.41
N ALA A 24 2.34 25.67 7.89
CA ALA A 24 3.49 25.08 7.22
C ALA A 24 3.43 23.53 7.21
N TYR A 25 3.05 22.91 8.33
CA TYR A 25 2.88 21.46 8.39
C TYR A 25 1.71 20.98 7.53
N ALA A 26 0.57 21.69 7.56
CA ALA A 26 -0.57 21.39 6.71
C ALA A 26 -0.20 21.48 5.21
N ALA A 27 0.53 22.53 4.81
CA ALA A 27 1.01 22.69 3.44
C ALA A 27 2.02 21.61 3.04
N LEU A 28 2.91 21.20 3.96
CA LEU A 28 3.87 20.13 3.72
C LEU A 28 3.17 18.79 3.49
N ILE A 29 2.18 18.44 4.32
CA ILE A 29 1.42 17.19 4.20
C ILE A 29 0.60 17.20 2.90
N ALA A 30 -0.07 18.32 2.58
CA ALA A 30 -0.80 18.47 1.33
C ALA A 30 0.12 18.36 0.11
N GLY A 31 1.28 19.02 0.14
CA GLY A 31 2.29 18.95 -0.90
C GLY A 31 2.86 17.53 -1.06
N CYS A 32 3.10 16.82 0.04
CA CYS A 32 3.52 15.42 0.02
C CYS A 32 2.45 14.54 -0.65
N GLY A 33 1.18 14.69 -0.30
CA GLY A 33 0.09 13.95 -0.94
C GLY A 33 -0.04 14.22 -2.44
N VAL A 34 0.04 15.49 -2.85
CA VAL A 34 0.03 15.88 -4.27
C VAL A 34 1.23 15.28 -5.01
N LEU A 35 2.42 15.34 -4.40
CA LEU A 35 3.62 14.74 -4.96
C LEU A 35 3.48 13.23 -5.11
N THR A 36 2.95 12.53 -4.10
CA THR A 36 2.69 11.08 -4.18
C THR A 36 1.79 10.75 -5.36
N ILE A 37 0.66 11.46 -5.51
CA ILE A 37 -0.27 11.25 -6.62
C ILE A 37 0.42 11.52 -7.96
N LEU A 38 1.16 12.62 -8.07
CA LEU A 38 1.87 13.01 -9.29
C LEU A 38 2.91 11.95 -9.68
N VAL A 39 3.69 11.46 -8.72
CA VAL A 39 4.69 10.40 -8.95
C VAL A 39 4.00 9.10 -9.36
N THR A 40 2.91 8.70 -8.69
CA THR A 40 2.13 7.52 -9.07
C THR A 40 1.61 7.62 -10.51
N VAL A 41 1.02 8.76 -10.88
CA VAL A 41 0.55 9.01 -12.26
C VAL A 41 1.73 8.99 -13.23
N GLY A 42 2.86 9.59 -12.88
CA GLY A 42 4.08 9.57 -13.69
C GLY A 42 4.61 8.16 -13.94
N ILE A 43 4.58 7.29 -12.93
CA ILE A 43 4.96 5.87 -13.07
C ILE A 43 4.01 5.16 -14.03
N VAL A 44 2.69 5.35 -13.87
CA VAL A 44 1.68 4.73 -14.75
C VAL A 44 1.88 5.15 -16.21
N LEU A 45 2.07 6.45 -16.46
CA LEU A 45 2.29 6.97 -17.82
C LEU A 45 3.63 6.53 -18.43
N SER A 46 4.68 6.40 -17.60
CA SER A 46 5.99 5.90 -18.04
C SER A 46 5.93 4.42 -18.44
N LEU A 47 5.17 3.61 -17.69
CA LEU A 47 5.03 2.17 -17.96
C LEU A 47 3.99 1.87 -19.03
N SER A 48 2.97 2.71 -19.22
CA SER A 48 1.86 2.44 -20.15
C SER A 48 2.34 2.27 -21.59
N GLY A 49 3.32 3.06 -22.05
CA GLY A 49 3.88 2.92 -23.40
C GLY A 49 4.51 1.54 -23.64
N ARG A 50 5.27 1.04 -22.67
CA ARG A 50 5.90 -0.29 -22.73
C ARG A 50 4.87 -1.41 -22.58
N ALA A 51 3.88 -1.22 -21.71
CA ALA A 51 2.81 -2.19 -21.50
C ALA A 51 1.94 -2.37 -22.74
N VAL A 52 1.64 -1.30 -23.49
CA VAL A 52 0.89 -1.39 -24.75
C VAL A 52 1.71 -2.12 -25.82
N ALA A 53 3.01 -1.86 -25.93
CA ALA A 53 3.88 -2.59 -26.86
C ALA A 53 3.96 -4.10 -26.53
N PHE A 54 3.99 -4.46 -25.24
CA PHE A 54 4.00 -5.86 -24.80
C PHE A 54 2.79 -6.66 -25.33
N TRP A 55 1.60 -6.08 -25.35
CA TRP A 55 0.40 -6.73 -25.89
C TRP A 55 0.43 -6.94 -27.41
N THR A 56 1.36 -6.29 -28.14
CA THR A 56 1.58 -6.56 -29.57
C THR A 56 2.45 -7.78 -29.80
N GLU A 57 3.32 -8.12 -28.85
CA GLU A 57 4.21 -9.29 -28.92
C GLU A 57 3.57 -10.54 -28.32
N VAL A 58 2.73 -10.38 -27.29
CA VAL A 58 2.10 -11.49 -26.56
C VAL A 58 0.57 -11.35 -26.59
N PRO A 59 -0.18 -12.26 -27.23
CA PRO A 59 -1.63 -12.20 -27.22
C PRO A 59 -2.17 -12.44 -25.80
N PRO A 60 -3.24 -11.74 -25.38
CA PRO A 60 -3.75 -11.82 -24.02
C PRO A 60 -4.21 -13.21 -23.63
N VAL A 61 -4.73 -13.99 -24.58
CA VAL A 61 -5.13 -15.38 -24.33
C VAL A 61 -3.92 -16.22 -23.92
N GLU A 62 -2.80 -16.15 -24.63
CA GLU A 62 -1.59 -16.91 -24.27
C GLU A 62 -0.93 -16.41 -22.98
N PHE A 63 -1.03 -15.12 -22.67
CA PHE A 63 -0.59 -14.59 -21.38
C PHE A 63 -1.39 -15.20 -20.21
N PHE A 64 -2.72 -15.28 -20.35
CA PHE A 64 -3.62 -15.82 -19.32
C PHE A 64 -3.74 -17.35 -19.31
N THR A 65 -3.50 -18.06 -20.41
CA THR A 65 -3.59 -19.54 -20.46
C THR A 65 -2.22 -20.21 -20.54
N GLY A 66 -1.14 -19.44 -20.71
CA GLY A 66 0.22 -19.94 -20.82
C GLY A 66 0.66 -20.61 -19.52
N THR A 67 1.02 -21.89 -19.62
CA THR A 67 1.49 -22.71 -18.49
C THR A 67 2.99 -22.62 -18.27
N ASN A 68 3.73 -22.03 -19.22
CA ASN A 68 5.18 -21.89 -19.17
C ASN A 68 5.59 -20.43 -19.01
N TRP A 69 6.50 -20.20 -18.06
CA TRP A 69 7.20 -18.93 -17.88
C TRP A 69 8.65 -19.11 -18.33
N SER A 70 8.96 -18.65 -19.54
CA SER A 70 10.33 -18.70 -20.10
C SER A 70 10.59 -17.46 -20.95
N PRO A 71 10.94 -16.33 -20.30
CA PRO A 71 11.19 -15.07 -21.00
C PRO A 71 12.50 -15.09 -21.82
N ILE A 72 13.42 -16.01 -21.52
CA ILE A 72 14.77 -16.04 -22.13
C ILE A 72 14.83 -16.96 -23.35
N ILE A 73 14.13 -18.09 -23.35
CA ILE A 73 14.30 -19.15 -24.37
C ILE A 73 13.16 -19.16 -25.38
N SER A 74 11.92 -19.00 -24.93
CA SER A 74 10.73 -19.09 -25.80
C SER A 74 9.86 -17.85 -25.81
N GLN A 75 10.32 -16.74 -25.21
CA GLN A 75 9.55 -15.50 -25.02
C GLN A 75 8.11 -15.76 -24.53
N SER A 76 7.92 -16.77 -23.67
CA SER A 76 6.62 -17.18 -23.14
C SER A 76 6.39 -16.53 -21.79
N TYR A 77 5.36 -15.68 -21.71
CA TYR A 77 5.02 -14.89 -20.52
C TYR A 77 3.72 -15.37 -19.87
N GLY A 78 3.63 -16.65 -19.52
CA GLY A 78 2.46 -17.20 -18.84
C GLY A 78 2.31 -16.69 -17.40
N VAL A 79 1.11 -16.20 -17.04
CA VAL A 79 0.80 -15.69 -15.69
C VAL A 79 0.41 -16.79 -14.69
N LEU A 80 -0.14 -17.90 -15.17
CA LEU A 80 -0.57 -19.05 -14.33
C LEU A 80 0.51 -19.58 -13.40
N PRO A 81 1.75 -19.86 -13.83
CA PRO A 81 2.77 -20.37 -12.94
C PRO A 81 3.12 -19.39 -11.81
N LEU A 82 3.07 -18.08 -12.07
CA LEU A 82 3.32 -17.04 -11.06
C LEU A 82 2.19 -17.02 -10.01
N VAL A 83 0.93 -17.02 -10.45
CA VAL A 83 -0.24 -17.03 -9.56
C VAL A 83 -0.34 -18.33 -8.79
N SER A 84 -0.09 -19.47 -9.43
CA SER A 84 -0.05 -20.78 -8.78
C SER A 84 1.04 -20.83 -7.72
N GLY A 85 2.23 -20.32 -8.02
CA GLY A 85 3.34 -20.23 -7.07
C GLY A 85 2.98 -19.40 -5.83
N THR A 86 2.39 -18.22 -5.99
CA THR A 86 1.97 -17.39 -4.85
C THR A 86 0.85 -18.07 -4.05
N LEU A 87 -0.13 -18.68 -4.71
CA LEU A 87 -1.24 -19.37 -4.06
C LEU A 87 -0.75 -20.56 -3.24
N ILE A 88 0.19 -21.37 -3.77
CA ILE A 88 0.82 -22.47 -3.03
C ILE A 88 1.51 -21.94 -1.77
N VAL A 89 2.30 -20.87 -1.90
CA VAL A 89 2.99 -20.26 -0.74
C VAL A 89 1.98 -19.73 0.29
N THR A 90 0.93 -19.03 -0.15
CA THR A 90 -0.13 -18.52 0.73
C THR A 90 -0.84 -19.65 1.46
N VAL A 91 -1.22 -20.73 0.77
CA VAL A 91 -1.90 -21.88 1.37
C VAL A 91 -0.99 -22.60 2.36
N CYS A 92 0.27 -22.88 1.99
CA CYS A 92 1.23 -23.51 2.89
C CYS A 92 1.50 -22.65 4.14
N SER A 93 1.64 -21.34 3.95
CA SER A 93 1.81 -20.40 5.06
C SER A 93 0.58 -20.38 5.98
N ALA A 94 -0.62 -20.29 5.41
CA ALA A 94 -1.87 -20.33 6.18
C ALA A 94 -2.05 -21.66 6.92
N ALA A 95 -1.68 -22.79 6.30
CA ALA A 95 -1.77 -24.11 6.91
C ALA A 95 -0.92 -24.23 8.19
N ILE A 96 0.16 -23.46 8.31
CA ILE A 96 1.01 -23.42 9.52
C ILE A 96 0.56 -22.29 10.45
N ALA A 97 0.27 -21.10 9.91
CA ALA A 97 -0.08 -19.93 10.70
C ALA A 97 -1.43 -20.06 11.42
N LEU A 98 -2.43 -20.68 10.77
CA LEU A 98 -3.76 -20.86 11.34
C LEU A 98 -3.77 -21.78 12.57
N PRO A 99 -3.21 -23.01 12.56
CA PRO A 99 -3.22 -23.85 13.76
C PRO A 99 -2.41 -23.24 14.90
N VAL A 100 -1.26 -22.62 14.61
CA VAL A 100 -0.44 -21.96 15.64
C VAL A 100 -1.16 -20.75 16.22
N GLY A 101 -1.74 -19.91 15.38
CA GLY A 101 -2.48 -18.71 15.81
C GLY A 101 -3.74 -19.07 16.60
N LEU A 102 -4.48 -20.09 16.14
CA LEU A 102 -5.68 -20.57 16.82
C LEU A 102 -5.35 -21.24 18.16
N ALA A 103 -4.28 -22.03 18.24
CA ALA A 103 -3.80 -22.60 19.51
C ALA A 103 -3.41 -21.50 20.52
N ALA A 104 -2.69 -20.47 20.08
CA ALA A 104 -2.34 -19.33 20.92
C ALA A 104 -3.57 -18.55 21.41
N ALA A 105 -4.56 -18.33 20.52
CA ALA A 105 -5.80 -17.64 20.87
C ALA A 105 -6.64 -18.41 21.90
N ILE A 106 -6.71 -19.74 21.78
CA ILE A 106 -7.39 -20.59 22.77
C ILE A 106 -6.69 -20.51 24.12
N TYR A 107 -5.35 -20.65 24.14
CA TYR A 107 -4.59 -20.58 25.39
C TYR A 107 -4.79 -19.24 26.13
N LEU A 108 -4.81 -18.12 25.39
CA LEU A 108 -5.07 -16.80 25.97
C LEU A 108 -6.53 -16.57 26.36
N SER A 109 -7.50 -17.28 25.77
CA SER A 109 -8.90 -17.15 26.17
C SER A 109 -9.22 -17.89 27.47
N GLU A 110 -8.39 -18.89 27.81
CA GLU A 110 -8.50 -19.65 29.05
C GLU A 110 -7.85 -18.92 30.26
N TYR A 111 -6.91 -18.00 30.01
CA TYR A 111 -6.14 -17.26 31.02
C TYR A 111 -6.50 -15.77 31.07
#